data_AF-A0A7V5LHV8-F1
#
_entry.id   AF-A0A7V5LHV8-F1
#
_cell.length_a   1.000
_cell.length_b   1.000
_cell.length_c   1.000
_cell.angle_alpha   90.00
_cell.angle_beta   90.00
_cell.angle_gamma   90.00
#
_symmetry.space_group_name_H-M   'P 1'
#
loop_
_entity.id
_entity.type
_entity.pdbx_description
1 polymer ?
#
loop_
_entity_poly.entity_id
_entity_poly.type
_entity_poly.pdbx_seq_one_letter_code
_entity_poly.pdbx_strand_id
1 'polypeptide(L)'
;MIKISKYGLDNFFIGIGIGLLLIFLAFFVFKPLPLKIFSAIIGFFFVAFSLWFFRDPPRNIPLLAIEDHSIILAPADGKVVEIKEIDENKVLRCRAVQISIFLSPLD
;
A
#
# COMPACT_ATOMS: atom_id res chain seq x y z
N MET A 1 -14.39 4.39 -9.95
CA MET A 1 -13.30 3.62 -10.61
C MET A 1 -12.23 3.38 -9.57
N ILE A 2 -11.87 2.12 -9.28
CA ILE A 2 -10.79 1.82 -8.32
C ILE A 2 -9.50 2.37 -8.93
N LYS A 3 -8.92 3.41 -8.31
CA LYS A 3 -7.60 3.91 -8.69
C LYS A 3 -6.56 3.01 -8.02
N ILE A 4 -5.52 2.63 -8.75
CA ILE A 4 -4.39 1.86 -8.23
C ILE A 4 -3.23 2.82 -8.03
N SER A 5 -2.53 2.66 -6.91
CA SER A 5 -1.34 3.43 -6.57
C SER A 5 -0.29 3.28 -7.67
N LYS A 6 0.41 4.37 -7.99
CA LYS A 6 1.57 4.33 -8.90
C LYS A 6 2.78 3.65 -8.25
N TYR A 7 2.83 3.60 -6.93
CA TYR A 7 3.94 3.03 -6.18
C TYR A 7 3.69 1.54 -5.93
N GLY A 8 4.73 0.73 -6.15
CA GLY A 8 4.65 -0.72 -5.94
C GLY A 8 3.90 -1.47 -7.04
N LEU A 9 3.72 -0.88 -8.22
CA LEU A 9 3.09 -1.53 -9.37
C LEU A 9 3.77 -2.86 -9.74
N ASP A 10 5.09 -2.95 -9.61
CA ASP A 10 5.83 -4.19 -9.86
C ASP A 10 5.31 -5.33 -8.98
N ASN A 11 5.17 -5.07 -7.67
CA ASN A 11 4.64 -6.04 -6.70
C ASN A 11 3.16 -6.33 -6.94
N PHE A 12 2.38 -5.34 -7.35
CA PHE A 12 0.97 -5.52 -7.73
C PHE A 12 0.85 -6.51 -8.90
N PHE A 13 1.61 -6.32 -9.99
CA PHE A 13 1.56 -7.22 -11.14
C PHE A 13 2.09 -8.61 -10.82
N ILE A 14 3.12 -8.72 -9.98
CA ILE A 14 3.62 -9.99 -9.49
C ILE A 14 2.52 -10.72 -8.69
N GLY A 15 1.85 -10.04 -7.76
CA GLY A 15 0.76 -10.62 -6.96
C GLY A 15 -0.42 -11.09 -7.80
N ILE A 16 -0.86 -10.27 -8.77
CA ILE A 16 -1.89 -10.64 -9.74
C ILE A 16 -1.43 -11.85 -10.58
N GLY A 17 -0.20 -11.83 -11.09
CA GLY A 17 0.35 -12.91 -11.91
C GLY A 17 0.40 -14.24 -11.16
N ILE A 18 0.90 -14.24 -9.92
CA ILE A 18 0.91 -15.41 -9.04
C ILE A 18 -0.51 -15.90 -8.78
N GLY A 19 -1.43 -14.99 -8.45
CA GLY A 19 -2.83 -15.33 -8.18
C GLY A 19 -3.51 -16.00 -9.37
N LEU A 20 -3.36 -15.43 -10.57
CA LEU A 20 -3.90 -15.99 -11.81
C LEU A 20 -3.25 -17.33 -12.18
N LEU A 21 -1.95 -17.48 -11.97
CA LEU A 21 -1.24 -18.74 -12.19
C LEU A 21 -1.79 -19.85 -11.27
N LEU A 22 -1.97 -19.56 -9.98
CA LEU A 22 -2.51 -20.53 -9.02
C LEU A 22 -3.96 -20.93 -9.34
N ILE A 23 -4.76 -19.99 -9.81
CA ILE A 23 -6.12 -20.26 -10.32
C ILE A 23 -6.03 -21.15 -11.56
N PHE A 24 -5.16 -20.82 -12.52
CA PHE A 24 -4.96 -21.63 -13.72
C PHE A 24 -4.54 -23.08 -13.38
N LEU A 25 -3.54 -23.25 -12.52
CA LEU A 25 -3.08 -24.57 -12.07
C LEU A 25 -4.20 -25.36 -11.37
N ALA A 26 -5.03 -24.69 -10.57
CA ALA A 26 -6.18 -25.32 -9.92
C ALA A 26 -7.18 -25.91 -10.92
N PHE A 27 -7.50 -25.18 -12.00
CA PHE A 27 -8.51 -25.63 -12.96
C PHE A 27 -7.98 -26.63 -13.98
N PHE A 28 -6.73 -26.50 -14.41
CA PHE A 28 -6.20 -27.25 -15.56
C PHE A 28 -5.19 -28.35 -15.19
N VAL A 29 -4.49 -28.24 -14.06
CA VAL A 29 -3.40 -29.16 -13.69
C VAL A 29 -3.77 -30.06 -12.53
N PHE A 30 -4.25 -29.50 -11.42
CA PHE A 30 -4.52 -30.27 -10.21
C PHE A 30 -5.76 -31.16 -10.35
N LYS A 31 -5.56 -32.47 -10.16
CA LYS A 31 -6.62 -33.50 -10.17
C LYS A 31 -7.31 -33.70 -8.82
N PRO A 32 -6.59 -33.78 -7.68
CA PRO A 32 -7.25 -34.00 -6.40
C PRO A 32 -8.05 -32.77 -6.00
N LEU A 33 -9.33 -32.99 -5.68
CA LEU A 33 -10.27 -31.92 -5.36
C LEU A 33 -9.79 -31.01 -4.20
N PRO A 34 -9.21 -31.52 -3.10
CA PRO A 34 -8.72 -30.66 -2.01
C PRO A 34 -7.60 -29.71 -2.46
N LEU A 35 -6.64 -30.21 -3.26
CA LEU A 35 -5.52 -29.41 -3.76
C LEU A 35 -6.00 -28.32 -4.73
N LYS A 36 -6.98 -28.67 -5.58
CA LYS A 36 -7.63 -27.73 -6.49
C LYS A 36 -8.31 -26.59 -5.72
N ILE A 37 -9.12 -26.91 -4.71
CA ILE A 37 -9.83 -25.91 -3.90
C ILE A 37 -8.82 -25.02 -3.18
N PHE A 38 -7.80 -25.61 -2.54
CA PHE A 38 -6.77 -24.87 -1.82
C PHE A 38 -6.03 -23.88 -2.74
N SER A 39 -5.55 -24.35 -3.90
CA SER A 39 -4.85 -23.50 -4.88
C SER A 39 -5.75 -22.37 -5.40
N ALA A 40 -7.03 -22.64 -5.67
CA ALA A 40 -7.98 -21.63 -6.12
C ALA A 40 -8.24 -20.55 -5.05
N ILE A 41 -8.38 -20.95 -3.78
CA ILE A 41 -8.57 -20.01 -2.66
C ILE A 41 -7.35 -19.12 -2.49
N ILE A 42 -6.14 -19.69 -2.47
CA ILE A 42 -4.91 -18.92 -2.35
C ILE A 42 -4.73 -17.99 -3.55
N GLY A 43 -4.99 -18.47 -4.77
CA GLY A 43 -4.91 -17.65 -5.96
C GLY A 43 -5.90 -16.48 -5.95
N PHE A 44 -7.15 -16.74 -5.55
CA PHE A 44 -8.16 -15.69 -5.37
C PHE A 44 -7.75 -14.68 -4.30
N PHE A 45 -7.21 -15.15 -3.17
CA PHE A 45 -6.69 -14.29 -2.11
C PHE A 45 -5.61 -13.35 -2.64
N PHE A 46 -4.63 -13.83 -3.40
CA PHE A 46 -3.59 -12.98 -3.98
C PHE A 46 -4.15 -11.91 -4.91
N VAL A 47 -5.13 -12.27 -5.75
CA VAL A 47 -5.76 -11.30 -6.66
C VAL A 47 -6.54 -10.25 -5.87
N ALA A 48 -7.42 -10.69 -4.97
CA ALA A 48 -8.27 -9.82 -4.18
C ALA A 48 -7.44 -8.90 -3.26
N PHE A 49 -6.43 -9.46 -2.57
CA PHE A 49 -5.52 -8.71 -1.72
C PHE A 49 -4.71 -7.69 -2.51
N SER A 50 -4.18 -8.05 -3.69
CA SER A 50 -3.44 -7.10 -4.53
C SER A 50 -4.33 -5.92 -4.96
N LEU A 51 -5.57 -6.19 -5.36
CA LEU A 51 -6.52 -5.13 -5.70
C LEU A 51 -6.89 -4.25 -4.50
N TRP A 52 -7.02 -4.84 -3.31
CA TRP A 52 -7.38 -4.11 -2.09
C TRP A 52 -6.21 -3.32 -1.50
N PHE A 53 -5.02 -3.89 -1.45
CA PHE A 53 -3.83 -3.29 -0.83
C PHE A 53 -3.24 -2.15 -1.66
N PHE A 54 -3.16 -2.33 -2.98
CA PHE A 54 -2.58 -1.31 -3.88
C PHE A 54 -3.59 -0.25 -4.33
N ARG A 55 -4.83 -0.25 -3.80
CA ARG A 55 -5.81 0.80 -4.12
C ARG A 55 -5.35 2.16 -3.58
N ASP A 56 -5.63 3.20 -4.34
CA ASP A 56 -5.41 4.59 -3.93
C ASP A 56 -6.77 5.25 -3.63
N PRO A 57 -7.19 5.32 -2.35
CA PRO A 57 -8.45 5.93 -1.99
C PRO A 57 -8.42 7.46 -2.16
N PRO A 58 -9.54 8.10 -2.48
CA PRO A 58 -9.61 9.56 -2.49
C PRO A 58 -9.35 10.10 -1.07
N ARG A 59 -8.48 11.10 -0.96
CA ARG A 59 -8.20 11.82 0.29
C ARG A 59 -8.88 13.18 0.27
N ASN A 60 -9.49 13.57 1.38
CA ASN A 60 -10.05 14.90 1.57
C ASN A 60 -8.94 15.83 2.05
N ILE A 61 -8.45 16.68 1.17
CA ILE A 61 -7.43 17.68 1.51
C ILE A 61 -8.13 18.87 2.18
N PRO A 62 -7.70 19.32 3.37
CA PRO A 62 -8.26 20.51 4.01
C PRO A 62 -8.14 21.75 3.12
N LEU A 63 -9.21 22.54 2.97
CA LEU A 63 -9.23 23.75 2.12
C LEU A 63 -8.12 24.74 2.48
N LEU A 64 -7.82 24.89 3.78
CA LEU A 64 -6.75 25.75 4.27
C LEU A 64 -5.39 25.40 3.65
N ALA A 65 -5.09 24.10 3.45
CA ALA A 65 -3.83 23.66 2.85
C ALA A 65 -3.81 23.82 1.32
N ILE A 66 -4.97 24.05 0.70
CA ILE A 66 -5.09 24.36 -0.73
C ILE A 66 -4.82 25.86 -0.96
N GLU A 67 -5.31 26.70 -0.05
CA GLU A 67 -5.18 28.16 -0.13
C GLU A 67 -3.83 28.67 0.40
N ASP A 68 -3.28 28.03 1.43
CA ASP A 68 -2.00 28.40 2.06
C ASP A 68 -0.95 27.30 1.86
N HIS A 69 0.02 27.59 0.99
CA HIS A 69 1.13 26.69 0.67
C HIS A 69 2.19 26.55 1.76
N SER A 70 2.10 27.33 2.86
CA SER A 70 2.96 27.14 4.03
C SER A 70 2.53 25.96 4.90
N ILE A 71 1.29 25.47 4.72
CA ILE A 71 0.77 24.31 5.45
C ILE A 71 1.31 23.02 4.83
N ILE A 72 2.08 22.28 5.63
CA ILE A 72 2.61 20.97 5.24
C ILE A 72 1.65 19.88 5.69
N LEU A 73 1.19 19.05 4.74
CA LEU A 73 0.35 17.89 5.03
C LEU A 73 1.20 16.68 5.41
N ALA A 74 0.62 15.78 6.21
CA ALA A 74 1.24 14.51 6.52
C ALA A 74 1.48 13.70 5.23
N PRO A 75 2.67 13.11 5.04
CA PRO A 75 2.99 12.36 3.83
C PRO A 75 2.31 10.99 3.77
N ALA A 76 1.85 10.48 4.91
CA ALA A 76 1.19 9.19 5.05
C ALA A 76 0.14 9.24 6.16
N ASP A 77 -0.86 8.37 6.03
CA ASP A 77 -1.80 8.07 7.09
C ASP A 77 -1.10 7.25 8.19
N GLY A 78 -1.48 7.42 9.45
CA GLY A 78 -0.88 6.67 10.55
C GLY A 78 -0.85 7.42 11.86
N LYS A 79 -0.10 6.89 12.81
CA LYS A 79 0.04 7.46 14.16
C LYS A 79 1.37 8.19 14.30
N VAL A 80 1.33 9.41 14.81
CA VAL A 80 2.57 10.10 15.23
C VAL A 80 3.13 9.38 16.44
N VAL A 81 4.35 8.86 16.31
CA VAL A 81 5.03 8.08 17.36
C VAL A 81 6.16 8.84 18.03
N GLU A 82 6.70 9.88 17.39
CA GLU A 82 7.80 10.68 17.92
C GLU A 82 7.79 12.08 17.30
N ILE A 83 8.10 13.09 18.11
CA ILE A 83 8.40 14.46 17.66
C ILE A 83 9.67 14.90 18.39
N LYS A 84 10.73 15.24 17.65
CA LYS A 84 12.01 15.66 18.25
C LYS A 84 12.79 16.62 17.38
N GLU A 85 13.69 17.40 17.99
CA GLU A 85 14.67 18.18 17.25
C GLU A 85 15.87 17.31 16.84
N ILE A 86 16.31 17.48 15.60
CA ILE A 86 17.48 16.79 15.03
C ILE A 86 18.31 17.78 14.21
N ASP A 87 19.59 17.49 14.01
CA ASP A 87 20.38 18.10 12.94
C ASP A 87 20.21 17.26 11.66
N GLU A 88 19.40 17.75 10.72
CA GLU A 88 19.12 17.07 9.46
C GLU A 88 20.18 17.45 8.42
N ASN A 89 21.01 16.50 7.99
CA ASN A 89 22.20 16.77 7.18
C ASN A 89 22.07 16.36 5.70
N LYS A 90 20.96 15.73 5.27
CA LYS A 90 20.82 15.20 3.90
C LYS A 90 20.17 16.20 2.96
N VAL A 91 19.06 16.81 3.38
CA VAL A 91 18.21 17.65 2.54
C VAL A 91 18.25 19.11 3.01
N LEU A 92 17.95 19.34 4.29
CA LEU A 92 17.79 20.67 4.87
C LEU A 92 19.11 21.26 5.36
N ARG A 93 20.06 20.42 5.80
CA ARG A 93 21.39 20.82 6.32
C ARG A 93 21.29 21.83 7.47
N CYS A 94 20.30 21.67 8.33
CA CYS A 94 20.04 22.56 9.46
C CYS A 94 19.36 21.81 10.62
N ARG A 95 19.23 22.49 11.77
CA ARG A 95 18.42 22.01 12.89
C ARG A 95 16.95 22.04 12.50
N ALA A 96 16.28 20.90 12.61
CA ALA A 96 14.92 20.69 12.17
C ALA A 96 14.11 19.87 13.19
N VAL A 97 12.79 19.96 13.11
CA VAL A 97 11.89 19.10 13.88
C VAL A 97 11.53 17.88 13.03
N GLN A 98 11.86 16.68 13.52
CA GLN A 98 11.44 15.42 12.94
C GLN A 98 10.10 15.00 13.53
N ILE A 99 9.15 14.66 12.65
CA ILE A 99 7.87 14.05 13.01
C ILE A 99 7.86 12.63 12.43
N SER A 100 7.85 11.62 13.30
CA SER A 100 7.83 10.20 12.90
C SER A 100 6.40 9.68 12.90
N ILE A 101 5.94 9.18 11.74
CA ILE A 101 4.61 8.59 11.56
C ILE A 101 4.76 7.09 11.32
N PHE A 102 4.08 6.29 12.14
CA PHE A 102 3.98 4.85 11.95
C PHE A 102 2.70 4.52 11.19
N LEU A 103 2.86 3.95 9.99
CA LEU A 103 1.78 3.40 9.18
C LEU A 103 1.64 1.91 9.52
N SER A 104 0.53 1.52 10.13
CA SER A 104 0.18 0.13 10.36
C SER A 104 -0.59 -0.40 9.14
N PRO A 105 -0.22 -1.54 8.54
CA PRO A 105 -1.04 -2.19 7.52
C PRO A 105 -2.37 -2.74 8.04
N LEU A 106 -2.54 -2.78 9.37
CA LEU A 106 -3.70 -3.36 10.06
C LEU A 106 -4.59 -2.31 10.73
N ASP A 107 -4.17 -1.04 10.75
CA ASP A 107 -4.97 0.09 11.27
C ASP A 107 -5.69 0.79 10.11
#